data_AF-A0A537BHF1-F1
#
_entry.id   AF-A0A537BHF1-F1
#
_cell.length_a   1.000
_cell.length_b   1.000
_cell.length_c   1.000
_cell.angle_alpha   90.00
_cell.angle_beta   90.00
_cell.angle_gamma   90.00
#
_symmetry.space_group_name_H-M   'P 1'
#
loop_
_entity.id
_entity.type
_entity.pdbx_description
1 polymer ?
#
loop_
_entity_poly.entity_id
_entity_poly.type
_entity_poly.pdbx_seq_one_letter_code
_entity_poly.pdbx_strand_id
1 'polypeptide(L)'
;MLQPNGDHARFVYSVIRGTSRDAGAPEHVKRSWLRCLDEYGLDPESNAPPAVLSRQELMVRKERSLELVAFAEAEMAHLYRQLASSGHSIILTDR
;
A
#
# COMPACT_ATOMS: atom_id res chain seq x y z
N MET A 1 12.14 12.21 5.63
CA MET A 1 13.12 11.49 6.48
C MET A 1 12.75 10.02 6.41
N LEU A 2 13.36 9.27 5.48
CA LEU A 2 13.15 7.82 5.37
C LEU A 2 13.77 7.20 6.62
N GLN A 3 12.96 6.52 7.43
CA GLN A 3 13.50 5.73 8.53
C GLN A 3 14.43 4.67 7.94
N PRO A 4 15.56 4.34 8.60
CA PRO A 4 16.41 3.26 8.13
C PRO A 4 15.58 1.96 8.13
N ASN A 5 15.37 1.37 6.95
CA ASN A 5 14.49 0.22 6.73
C ASN A 5 14.72 -0.93 7.73
N GLY A 6 15.96 -1.12 8.21
CA GLY A 6 16.30 -2.16 9.18
C GLY A 6 15.65 -1.99 10.56
N ASP A 7 15.34 -0.78 11.00
CA ASP A 7 14.68 -0.56 12.30
C ASP A 7 13.19 -0.87 12.22
N HIS A 8 12.54 -0.55 11.09
CA HIS A 8 11.15 -0.90 10.87
C HIS A 8 10.98 -2.41 10.66
N ALA A 9 11.82 -3.04 9.85
CA ALA A 9 11.76 -4.49 9.64
C ALA A 9 11.96 -5.28 10.94
N ARG A 10 12.94 -4.87 11.77
CA ARG A 10 13.15 -5.46 13.10
C ARG A 10 11.92 -5.29 14.00
N PHE A 11 11.28 -4.12 13.95
CA PHE A 11 10.04 -3.89 14.67
C PHE A 11 8.93 -4.84 14.20
N VAL A 12 8.66 -4.92 12.90
CA VAL A 12 7.66 -5.84 12.32
C VAL A 12 7.91 -7.28 12.76
N TYR A 13 9.16 -7.76 12.67
CA TYR A 13 9.52 -9.10 13.15
C TYR A 13 9.31 -9.30 14.65
N SER A 14 9.61 -8.30 15.48
CA SER A 14 9.37 -8.39 16.93
C SER A 14 7.89 -8.51 17.28
N VAL A 15 7.03 -7.87 16.49
CA VAL A 15 5.57 -7.94 16.66
C VAL A 15 5.06 -9.32 16.24
N ILE A 16 5.53 -9.84 15.11
CA ILE A 16 5.13 -11.14 14.57
C ILE A 16 5.57 -12.30 15.48
N ARG A 17 6.81 -12.24 15.98
CA ARG A 17 7.36 -13.28 16.88
C ARG A 17 6.80 -13.20 18.31
N GLY A 18 5.94 -12.22 18.60
CA GLY A 18 5.37 -12.02 19.94
C GLY A 18 6.40 -11.60 20.99
N THR A 19 7.59 -11.14 20.58
CA THR A 19 8.66 -10.73 21.50
C THR A 19 8.46 -9.30 22.01
N SER A 20 7.61 -8.51 21.35
CA SER A 20 7.18 -7.18 21.81
C SER A 20 5.74 -7.25 22.36
N ARG A 21 5.62 -7.36 23.68
CA ARG A 21 4.32 -7.42 24.39
C ARG A 21 3.55 -6.09 24.36
N ASP A 22 4.26 -4.96 24.21
CA ASP A 22 3.71 -3.60 24.05
C ASP A 22 3.80 -3.09 22.61
N ALA A 23 3.82 -4.00 21.63
CA ALA A 23 3.84 -3.62 20.22
C ALA A 23 2.64 -2.72 19.89
N GLY A 24 2.87 -1.40 19.88
CA GLY A 24 1.89 -0.33 19.68
C GLY A 24 1.20 -0.32 18.30
N ALA A 25 1.38 -1.37 17.50
CA ALA A 25 0.60 -1.60 16.30
C ALA A 25 -0.78 -2.15 16.66
N PRO A 26 -1.87 -1.63 16.08
CA PRO A 26 -3.20 -2.22 16.23
C PRO A 26 -3.26 -3.68 15.74
N GLU A 27 -4.15 -4.49 16.32
CA GLU A 27 -4.28 -5.92 15.99
C GLU A 27 -4.51 -6.18 14.48
N HIS A 28 -5.28 -5.34 13.81
CA HIS A 28 -5.50 -5.47 12.36
C HIS A 28 -4.21 -5.28 11.55
N VAL A 29 -3.28 -4.43 12.02
CA VAL A 29 -1.96 -4.23 11.39
C VAL A 29 -1.10 -5.47 11.62
N LYS A 30 -1.09 -6.03 12.84
CA LYS A 30 -0.36 -7.27 13.15
C LYS A 30 -0.80 -8.43 12.27
N ARG A 31 -2.12 -8.64 12.16
CA ARG A 31 -2.72 -9.63 11.26
C ARG A 31 -2.38 -9.38 9.80
N SER A 32 -2.27 -8.12 9.38
CA SER A 32 -1.87 -7.79 8.01
C SER A 32 -0.42 -8.18 7.75
N TRP A 33 0.52 -7.87 8.65
CA TRP A 33 1.92 -8.24 8.48
C TRP A 33 2.15 -9.75 8.48
N LEU A 34 1.44 -10.48 9.34
CA LEU A 34 1.44 -11.95 9.33
C LEU A 34 1.05 -12.49 7.96
N ARG A 35 -0.08 -12.04 7.40
CA ARG A 35 -0.49 -12.47 6.04
C ARG A 35 0.53 -12.09 4.96
N CYS A 36 1.09 -10.88 5.04
CA CYS A 36 2.12 -10.42 4.12
C CYS A 36 3.31 -11.39 4.08
N LEU A 37 3.80 -11.82 5.23
CA LEU A 37 4.94 -12.73 5.32
C LEU A 37 4.58 -14.19 5.00
N ASP A 38 3.54 -14.71 5.64
CA ASP A 38 3.22 -16.15 5.59
C ASP A 38 2.49 -16.56 4.30
N GLU A 39 1.63 -15.70 3.76
CA GLU A 39 0.81 -16.01 2.58
C GLU A 39 1.35 -15.39 1.29
N TYR A 40 1.85 -14.16 1.35
CA TYR A 40 2.28 -13.42 0.16
C TYR A 40 3.80 -13.36 -0.05
N GLY A 41 4.60 -13.85 0.90
CA GLY A 41 6.07 -13.84 0.81
C GLY A 41 6.68 -12.43 0.77
N LEU A 42 5.97 -11.43 1.30
CA LEU A 42 6.41 -10.05 1.37
C LEU A 42 7.32 -9.86 2.59
N ASP A 43 8.61 -10.07 2.40
CA ASP A 43 9.64 -9.85 3.42
C ASP A 43 9.91 -8.35 3.63
N PRO A 44 9.74 -7.81 4.86
CA PRO A 44 10.05 -6.42 5.20
C PRO A 44 11.50 -5.98 4.94
N GLU A 45 12.46 -6.92 4.89
CA GLU A 45 13.87 -6.62 4.56
C GLU A 45 14.16 -6.74 3.05
N SER A 46 13.20 -7.22 2.26
CA SER A 46 13.35 -7.30 0.82
C SER A 46 13.45 -5.90 0.20
N ASN A 47 14.48 -5.71 -0.61
CA ASN A 47 14.63 -4.52 -1.45
C ASN A 47 14.15 -4.77 -2.89
N ALA A 48 13.34 -5.82 -3.11
CA ALA A 48 12.79 -6.09 -4.42
C ALA A 48 11.91 -4.92 -4.88
N PRO A 49 12.04 -4.47 -6.15
CA PRO A 49 11.16 -3.42 -6.66
C PRO A 49 9.71 -3.92 -6.68
N PRO A 50 8.73 -3.01 -6.52
CA PRO A 50 7.33 -3.39 -6.67
C PRO A 50 7.08 -3.93 -8.07
N ALA A 51 6.14 -4.87 -8.19
CA ALA A 51 5.67 -5.33 -9.49
C ALA A 51 5.03 -4.16 -10.24
N VAL A 52 5.66 -3.73 -11.34
CA VAL A 52 5.14 -2.66 -12.19
C VAL A 52 4.46 -3.30 -13.39
N LEU A 53 3.16 -3.03 -13.56
CA LEU A 53 2.42 -3.47 -14.73
C LEU A 53 2.95 -2.77 -15.98
N SER A 54 3.05 -3.54 -17.07
CA SER A 54 3.28 -2.97 -18.39
C SER A 54 2.11 -2.06 -18.79
N ARG A 55 2.36 -1.18 -19.76
CA ARG A 55 1.31 -0.31 -20.31
C ARG A 55 0.12 -1.12 -20.85
N GLN A 56 0.37 -2.29 -21.46
CA GLN A 56 -0.69 -3.13 -22.02
C GLN A 56 -1.55 -3.75 -20.93
N GLU A 57 -0.96 -4.32 -19.88
CA GLU A 57 -1.69 -4.88 -18.74
C GLU A 57 -2.53 -3.82 -18.03
N LEU A 58 -1.97 -2.61 -17.87
CA LEU A 58 -2.67 -1.49 -17.28
C LEU A 58 -3.90 -1.09 -18.12
N MET A 59 -3.77 -1.03 -19.45
CA MET A 59 -4.90 -0.73 -20.34
C MET A 59 -6.02 -1.76 -20.20
N VAL A 60 -5.68 -3.06 -20.21
CA VAL A 60 -6.67 -4.14 -20.04
C VAL A 60 -7.39 -4.03 -18.69
N ARG A 61 -6.68 -3.70 -17.61
CA ARG A 61 -7.30 -3.52 -16.29
C ARG A 61 -8.19 -2.28 -16.24
N LYS A 62 -7.78 -1.18 -16.86
CA LYS A 62 -8.61 0.04 -17.00
C LYS A 62 -9.88 -0.22 -17.81
N GLU A 63 -9.79 -1.00 -18.89
CA GLU A 63 -10.97 -1.37 -19.70
C GLU A 63 -12.03 -2.10 -18.86
N ARG A 64 -11.62 -3.01 -17.98
CA ARG A 64 -12.52 -3.72 -17.06
C ARG A 64 -13.16 -2.80 -16.01
N SER A 65 -12.59 -1.63 -15.78
CA SER A 65 -13.03 -0.65 -14.78
C SER A 65 -13.54 0.65 -15.41
N LEU A 66 -13.88 0.66 -16.70
CA LEU A 66 -14.29 1.87 -17.43
C LEU A 66 -15.42 2.63 -16.73
N GLU A 67 -16.44 1.93 -16.25
CA GLU A 67 -17.56 2.55 -15.55
C GLU A 67 -17.11 3.26 -14.26
N LEU A 68 -16.25 2.59 -13.47
CA LEU A 68 -15.68 3.17 -12.25
C LEU A 68 -14.84 4.40 -12.57
N VAL A 69 -13.96 4.29 -13.56
CA VAL A 69 -13.06 5.38 -13.96
C VAL A 69 -13.87 6.58 -14.46
N ALA A 70 -14.86 6.36 -15.34
CA ALA A 70 -15.71 7.42 -15.88
C ALA A 70 -16.52 8.13 -14.78
N PHE A 71 -17.07 7.38 -13.82
CA PHE A 71 -17.79 7.96 -12.69
C PHE A 71 -16.86 8.75 -11.75
N ALA A 72 -15.67 8.22 -11.48
CA ALA A 72 -14.74 8.83 -10.53
C ALA A 72 -13.97 10.02 -11.11
N GLU A 73 -13.85 10.17 -12.43
CA GLU A 73 -12.97 11.16 -13.07
C GLU A 73 -13.24 12.61 -12.59
N ALA A 74 -14.50 13.03 -12.59
CA ALA A 74 -14.88 14.38 -12.18
C ALA A 74 -14.58 14.63 -10.68
N GLU A 75 -14.90 13.66 -9.82
CA GLU A 75 -14.66 13.74 -8.37
C GLU A 75 -13.17 13.71 -8.04
N MET A 76 -12.39 12.85 -8.70
CA MET A 76 -10.94 12.79 -8.54
C MET A 76 -10.28 14.11 -8.95
N ALA A 77 -10.72 14.72 -10.06
CA ALA A 77 -10.24 16.04 -10.48
C ALA A 77 -10.65 17.14 -9.49
N HIS A 78 -11.86 17.06 -8.92
CA HIS A 78 -12.32 17.99 -7.90
C HIS A 78 -11.48 17.90 -6.62
N LEU A 79 -11.30 16.70 -6.07
CA LEU A 79 -10.49 16.47 -4.87
C LEU A 79 -9.03 16.86 -5.10
N TYR A 80 -8.48 16.58 -6.29
CA TYR A 80 -7.11 16.98 -6.63
C TYR A 80 -6.93 18.50 -6.52
N ARG A 81 -7.87 19.28 -7.05
CA ARG A 81 -7.80 20.76 -6.95
C ARG A 81 -7.85 21.25 -5.51
N GLN A 82 -8.61 20.60 -4.63
CA GLN A 82 -8.66 20.95 -3.20
C GLN A 82 -7.34 20.64 -2.48
N LEU A 83 -6.65 19.58 -2.89
CA LEU A 83 -5.44 19.09 -2.23
C LEU A 83 -4.13 19.54 -2.91
N ALA A 84 -4.19 20.23 -4.05
CA ALA A 84 -3.04 20.58 -4.88
C ALA A 84 -1.91 21.32 -4.14
N SER A 85 -2.23 22.08 -3.08
CA SER A 85 -1.24 22.79 -2.26
C SER A 85 -0.78 22.04 -1.01
N SER A 86 -1.28 20.83 -0.78
CA SER A 86 -1.11 20.11 0.49
C SER A 86 0.05 19.10 0.50
N GLY A 87 0.61 18.78 -0.67
CA GLY A 87 1.63 17.72 -0.81
C GLY A 87 1.07 16.29 -0.72
N HIS A 88 -0.25 16.11 -0.73
CA HIS A 88 -0.89 14.79 -0.69
C HIS A 88 -1.18 14.27 -2.11
N SER A 89 -1.33 12.94 -2.23
CA SER A 89 -1.72 12.26 -3.47
C SER A 89 -3.05 11.54 -3.28
N ILE A 90 -3.84 11.46 -4.34
CA ILE A 90 -5.10 10.71 -4.36
C ILE A 90 -4.89 9.52 -5.30
N ILE A 91 -5.26 8.33 -4.84
CA ILE A 91 -5.15 7.08 -5.60
C ILE A 91 -6.54 6.46 -5.68
N LEU A 92 -6.96 6.11 -6.89
CA LEU A 92 -8.14 5.30 -7.16
C LEU A 92 -7.69 3.85 -7.35
N THR A 93 -8.17 2.95 -6.52
CA THR A 93 -7.92 1.51 -6.64
C THR A 93 -9.21 0.79 -6.99
N ASP A 94 -9.10 -0.24 -7.82
CA ASP A 94 -10.18 -1.21 -7.99
C ASP A 94 -10.18 -2.22 -6.82
N ARG A 95 -11.06 -3.22 -6.89
CA ARG A 95 -11.16 -4.31 -5.90
C ARG A 95 -10.19 -5.45 -6.19
#